data_AF-A0A0E3NHZ5-F1
#
_entry.id   AF-A0A0E3NHZ5-F1
#
_cell.length_a   1.000
_cell.length_b   1.000
_cell.length_c   1.000
_cell.angle_alpha   90.00
_cell.angle_beta   90.00
_cell.angle_gamma   90.00
#
_symmetry.space_group_name_H-M   'P 1'
#
loop_
_entity.id
_entity.type
_entity.pdbx_description
1 polymer ?
#
loop_
_entity_poly.entity_id
_entity_poly.type
_entity_poly.pdbx_seq_one_letter_code
_entity_poly.pdbx_strand_id
1 'polypeptide(L)'
;MYHVIFVCKYQKVILEPISEELKQIMIDISKESNFEILEMGTGKDHIHLLIKSEPKVSVLSIVRKLKQGYTNRLWKTQKEYMKKYYWGENTL
;
A
#
# COMPACT_ATOMS: atom_id res chain seq x y z
N MET A 1 17.39 -3.63 5.47
CA MET A 1 16.48 -3.78 4.31
C MET A 1 15.40 -4.75 4.69
N TYR A 2 14.18 -4.54 4.20
CA TYR A 2 13.02 -5.34 4.55
C TYR A 2 12.22 -5.69 3.29
N HIS A 3 11.75 -6.92 3.20
CA HIS A 3 10.78 -7.32 2.20
C HIS A 3 9.40 -7.38 2.88
N VAL A 4 8.51 -6.48 2.49
CA VAL A 4 7.17 -6.34 3.07
C VAL A 4 6.13 -6.70 2.03
N ILE A 5 5.12 -7.46 2.44
CA ILE A 5 4.03 -7.89 1.57
C ILE A 5 2.72 -7.40 2.17
N PHE A 6 1.95 -6.65 1.39
CA PHE A 6 0.58 -6.29 1.72
C PHE A 6 -0.38 -7.13 0.91
N VAL A 7 -1.32 -7.77 1.58
CA VAL A 7 -2.38 -8.58 0.97
C VAL A 7 -3.71 -7.88 1.13
N CYS A 8 -4.53 -7.89 0.08
CA CYS A 8 -5.86 -7.33 0.12
C CYS A 8 -6.74 -8.04 1.15
N LYS A 9 -7.63 -7.30 1.81
CA LYS A 9 -8.58 -7.89 2.75
C LYS A 9 -9.45 -8.91 2.02
N TYR A 10 -9.56 -10.11 2.58
CA TYR A 10 -10.23 -11.27 1.99
C TYR A 10 -9.58 -11.79 0.68
N GLN A 11 -8.29 -11.47 0.43
CA GLN A 11 -7.54 -11.90 -0.76
C GLN A 11 -8.28 -11.56 -2.08
N LYS A 12 -8.96 -10.41 -2.10
CA LYS A 12 -9.72 -9.98 -3.27
C LYS A 12 -8.78 -9.57 -4.39
N VAL A 13 -9.01 -10.12 -5.58
CA VAL A 13 -8.26 -9.79 -6.81
C VAL A 13 -8.80 -8.47 -7.38
N ILE A 14 -8.36 -7.36 -6.80
CA ILE A 14 -8.84 -6.02 -7.16
C ILE A 14 -7.73 -5.02 -7.47
N LEU A 15 -6.47 -5.45 -7.36
CA LEU A 15 -5.32 -4.55 -7.47
C LEU A 15 -5.04 -4.11 -8.90
N GLU A 16 -5.27 -4.95 -9.90
CA GLU A 16 -4.92 -4.68 -11.29
C GLU A 16 -5.38 -3.29 -11.79
N PRO A 17 -6.67 -2.89 -11.69
CA PRO A 17 -7.12 -1.58 -12.16
C PRO A 17 -6.67 -0.40 -11.30
N ILE A 18 -6.21 -0.62 -10.06
CA ILE A 18 -5.74 0.44 -9.14
C ILE A 18 -4.23 0.37 -8.89
N SER A 19 -3.52 -0.51 -9.59
CA SER A 19 -2.14 -0.90 -9.27
C SER A 19 -1.17 0.26 -9.46
N GLU A 20 -1.31 0.99 -10.57
CA GLU A 20 -0.46 2.13 -10.88
C GLU A 20 -0.65 3.28 -9.88
N GLU A 21 -1.89 3.57 -9.53
CA GLU A 21 -2.21 4.59 -8.53
C GLU A 21 -1.70 4.19 -7.13
N LEU A 22 -1.87 2.92 -6.75
CA LEU A 22 -1.34 2.38 -5.49
C LEU A 22 0.18 2.56 -5.42
N LYS A 23 0.91 2.21 -6.48
CA LYS A 23 2.37 2.39 -6.57
C LYS A 23 2.76 3.86 -6.46
N GLN A 24 2.08 4.75 -7.18
CA GLN A 24 2.34 6.19 -7.11
C GLN A 24 2.14 6.72 -5.69
N ILE A 25 1.04 6.34 -5.03
CA ILE A 25 0.77 6.72 -3.65
C ILE A 25 1.88 6.22 -2.70
N MET A 26 2.34 4.99 -2.86
CA MET A 26 3.42 4.44 -2.03
C MET A 26 4.74 5.19 -2.23
N ILE A 27 5.09 5.54 -3.48
CA ILE A 27 6.24 6.39 -3.79
C ILE A 27 6.12 7.73 -3.09
N ASP A 28 4.97 8.39 -3.19
CA ASP A 28 4.76 9.70 -2.58
C ASP A 28 4.87 9.66 -1.05
N ILE A 29 4.33 8.62 -0.41
CA ILE A 29 4.48 8.41 1.04
C ILE A 29 5.97 8.22 1.40
N SER A 30 6.73 7.48 0.58
CA SER A 30 8.15 7.24 0.83
C SER A 30 9.00 8.52 0.71
N LYS A 31 8.68 9.40 -0.25
CA LYS A 31 9.36 10.70 -0.43
C LYS A 31 9.24 11.62 0.80
N GLU A 32 8.15 11.48 1.55
CA GLU A 32 7.87 12.23 2.79
C GLU A 32 8.28 11.45 4.05
N SER A 33 9.18 10.47 3.94
CA SER A 33 9.52 9.53 5.02
C SER A 33 11.02 9.25 5.13
N ASN A 34 11.43 8.72 6.28
CA ASN A 34 12.81 8.28 6.55
C ASN A 34 13.07 6.84 6.05
N PHE A 35 12.41 6.44 4.96
CA PHE A 35 12.60 5.16 4.29
C PHE A 35 12.37 5.30 2.79
N GLU A 36 13.03 4.45 2.03
CA GLU A 36 13.00 4.40 0.57
C GLU A 36 12.41 3.05 0.13
N ILE A 37 11.56 3.09 -0.90
CA ILE A 37 11.08 1.89 -1.58
C ILE A 37 11.97 1.67 -2.81
N LEU A 38 12.74 0.59 -2.81
CA LEU A 38 13.68 0.25 -3.86
C LEU A 38 12.98 -0.47 -5.02
N GLU A 39 12.06 -1.37 -4.70
CA GLU A 39 11.32 -2.17 -5.69
C GLU A 39 9.87 -2.37 -5.26
N MET A 40 8.96 -2.43 -6.25
CA MET A 40 7.55 -2.74 -6.05
C MET A 40 7.04 -3.74 -7.09
N GLY A 41 6.52 -4.87 -6.64
CA GLY A 41 5.90 -5.88 -7.49
C GLY A 41 4.43 -6.08 -7.11
N THR A 42 3.50 -5.99 -8.06
CA THR A 42 2.07 -6.18 -7.80
C THR A 42 1.63 -7.53 -8.33
N GLY A 43 1.07 -8.36 -7.45
CA GLY A 43 0.31 -9.55 -7.79
C GLY A 43 -1.18 -9.25 -7.96
N LYS A 44 -2.00 -10.29 -8.05
CA LYS A 44 -3.45 -10.16 -8.24
C LYS A 44 -4.16 -9.52 -7.05
N ASP A 45 -3.77 -9.93 -5.84
CA ASP A 45 -4.39 -9.60 -4.55
C ASP A 45 -3.36 -9.12 -3.52
N HIS A 46 -2.09 -8.96 -3.89
CA HIS A 46 -1.03 -8.54 -2.99
C HIS A 46 0.03 -7.67 -3.69
N ILE A 47 0.81 -6.94 -2.91
CA ILE A 47 1.94 -6.12 -3.38
C ILE A 47 3.18 -6.39 -2.53
N HIS A 48 4.29 -6.63 -3.20
CA HIS A 48 5.64 -6.82 -2.67
C HIS A 48 6.40 -5.51 -2.67
N LEU A 49 7.07 -5.19 -1.57
CA LEU A 49 7.88 -3.98 -1.39
C LEU A 49 9.27 -4.36 -0.87
N LEU A 50 10.31 -3.91 -1.57
CA LEU A 50 11.67 -3.93 -1.04
C LEU A 50 11.98 -2.56 -0.45
N ILE A 51 12.12 -2.49 0.87
CA ILE A 51 12.27 -1.23 1.62
C ILE A 51 13.66 -1.13 2.24
N LYS A 52 14.28 0.04 2.08
CA LYS A 52 15.49 0.45 2.80
C LYS A 52 15.13 1.55 3.78
N SER A 53 15.51 1.41 5.04
CA SER A 53 15.28 2.44 6.06
C SER A 53 16.52 2.66 6.90
N GLU A 54 16.55 3.78 7.61
CA GLU A 54 17.53 4.01 8.66
C GLU A 54 17.33 3.02 9.83
N PRO A 55 18.38 2.59 10.54
CA PRO A 55 18.28 1.60 11.62
C PRO A 55 17.34 1.99 12.77
N LYS A 56 17.18 3.30 13.03
CA LYS A 56 16.31 3.83 14.09
C LYS A 56 14.82 3.79 13.74
N VAL A 57 14.48 3.59 12.47
CA VAL A 57 13.08 3.58 12.01
C VAL A 57 12.53 2.17 12.20
N SER A 58 11.50 2.02 13.02
CA SER A 58 10.91 0.70 13.26
C SER A 58 10.11 0.23 12.05
N VAL A 59 10.23 -1.06 11.71
CA VAL A 59 9.44 -1.69 10.63
C VAL A 59 7.95 -1.49 10.85
N LEU A 60 7.49 -1.61 12.10
CA LEU A 60 6.09 -1.37 12.46
C LEU A 60 5.62 0.03 12.08
N SER A 61 6.45 1.06 12.30
CA SER A 61 6.09 2.44 11.93
C SER A 61 5.96 2.62 10.41
N ILE A 62 6.86 2.00 9.64
CA ILE A 62 6.85 2.01 8.16
C ILE A 62 5.56 1.35 7.66
N VAL A 63 5.28 0.14 8.15
CA VAL A 63 4.11 -0.65 7.79
C VAL A 63 2.82 0.10 8.10
N ARG A 64 2.71 0.70 9.30
CA ARG A 64 1.55 1.50 9.69
C ARG A 64 1.38 2.72 8.79
N LYS A 65 2.46 3.47 8.52
CA LYS A 65 2.42 4.68 7.68
C LYS A 65 1.98 4.36 6.25
N LEU A 66 2.59 3.34 5.63
CA LEU A 66 2.21 2.89 4.29
C LEU A 66 0.75 2.44 4.27
N LYS A 67 0.36 1.50 5.14
CA LYS A 67 -0.99 0.92 5.16
C LYS A 67 -2.09 1.96 5.34
N GLN A 68 -1.92 2.88 6.29
CA GLN A 68 -2.89 3.94 6.52
C GLN A 68 -2.92 4.94 5.36
N GLY A 69 -1.74 5.33 4.85
CA GLY A 69 -1.61 6.31 3.79
C GLY A 69 -2.25 5.86 2.48
N TYR A 70 -1.90 4.66 1.99
CA TYR A 70 -2.46 4.18 0.74
C TYR A 70 -3.95 3.88 0.84
N THR A 71 -4.41 3.31 1.96
CA THR A 71 -5.83 2.99 2.14
C THR A 71 -6.66 4.26 2.09
N ASN A 72 -6.27 5.30 2.85
CA ASN A 72 -6.99 6.57 2.88
C ASN A 72 -7.04 7.24 1.49
N ARG A 73 -5.89 7.33 0.79
CA ARG A 73 -5.82 7.96 -0.53
C ARG A 73 -6.64 7.20 -1.57
N LEU A 74 -6.54 5.87 -1.64
CA LEU A 74 -7.34 5.07 -2.56
C LEU A 74 -8.85 5.14 -2.28
N TRP A 75 -9.28 5.20 -1.01
CA TRP A 75 -10.70 5.37 -0.70
C TRP A 75 -11.25 6.76 -1.08
N LYS A 76 -10.38 7.77 -1.21
CA LYS A 76 -10.77 9.09 -1.70
C LYS A 76 -10.87 9.14 -3.22
N THR A 77 -9.96 8.49 -3.92
CA THR A 77 -9.85 8.55 -5.39
C THR A 77 -10.65 7.46 -6.10
N GLN A 78 -10.66 6.24 -5.55
CA GLN A 78 -11.28 5.03 -6.13
C GLN A 78 -12.54 4.57 -5.37
N LYS A 79 -13.23 5.49 -4.68
CA LYS A 79 -14.35 5.18 -3.77
C LYS A 79 -15.41 4.27 -4.40
N GLU A 80 -15.87 4.60 -5.60
CA GLU A 80 -16.94 3.87 -6.28
C GLU A 80 -16.48 2.48 -6.77
N TYR A 81 -15.20 2.30 -7.07
CA TYR A 81 -14.63 0.99 -7.35
C TYR A 81 -14.54 0.16 -6.05
N MET A 82 -13.98 0.73 -4.99
CA MET A 82 -13.73 0.05 -3.71
C MET A 82 -15.03 -0.42 -3.03
N LYS A 83 -16.11 0.38 -3.09
CA LYS A 83 -17.43 0.00 -2.56
C LYS A 83 -18.03 -1.26 -3.19
N LYS A 84 -17.65 -1.61 -4.42
CA LYS A 84 -18.10 -2.85 -5.06
C LYS A 84 -17.57 -4.09 -4.35
N TYR A 85 -16.48 -3.95 -3.60
CA TYR A 85 -15.74 -5.05 -2.99
C TYR A 85 -15.79 -5.04 -1.46
N TYR A 86 -15.87 -3.87 -0.83
CA TYR A 86 -15.84 -3.69 0.62
C TYR A 86 -17.12 -3.03 1.15
N TRP A 87 -17.81 -3.72 2.07
CA TRP A 87 -19.10 -3.31 2.62
C TRP A 87 -18.91 -2.42 3.84
N GLY A 88 -19.02 -1.10 3.66
CA GLY A 88 -19.00 -0.13 4.77
C GLY A 88 -17.67 0.03 5.51
N GLU A 89 -16.63 -0.68 5.08
CA GLU A 89 -15.30 -0.66 5.68
C GLU A 89 -14.30 0.01 4.73
N ASN A 90 -13.64 1.09 5.19
CA ASN A 90 -12.55 1.72 4.45
C ASN A 90 -11.25 0.93 4.58
N THR A 91 -11.22 -0.27 4.00
CA THR A 91 -10.09 -1.19 3.99
C THR A 91 -9.62 -1.48 2.58
N LEU A 92 -8.34 -1.83 2.43
CA LEU A 92 -7.79 -2.47 1.25
C LEU A 92 -7.01 -3.69 1.70
#